data_AF-A0A9X2ZNF2-F1
#
_entry.id   AF-A0A9X2ZNF2-F1
#
_cell.length_a   1.000
_cell.length_b   1.000
_cell.length_c   1.000
_cell.angle_alpha   90.00
_cell.angle_beta   90.00
_cell.angle_gamma   90.00
#
_symmetry.space_group_name_H-M   'P 1'
#
loop_
_entity.id
_entity.type
_entity.pdbx_description
1 polymer ?
#
loop_
_entity_poly.entity_id
_entity_poly.type
_entity_poly.pdbx_seq_one_letter_code
_entity_poly.pdbx_strand_id
1 'polypeptide(L)'
;MRHLSPHRGFSPEDETEAGRDGKDNGPLLHYARKLLAGRILIGALLAGALLTGTTVIGARTSVAQSPQSKRTMRVQVQPGTSLEVSGSPTITLSSVGEEEETSSDAATYGLVTNTGAPKEIRASLDQLPPGLSLQANVSAPESKGKGAESSGWTSLSTGETVVVQDIQKADDGGVPIAYKATATAGAAPKTYSLTVTYTITRSQ
;
A
#
# COMPACT_ATOMS: atom_id res chain seq x y z
N MET A 1 33.32 34.01 17.57
CA MET A 1 32.92 35.22 18.33
C MET A 1 31.59 35.71 17.78
N ARG A 2 30.54 35.69 18.63
CA ARG A 2 29.27 36.45 18.55
C ARG A 2 28.40 36.21 17.29
N HIS A 3 27.10 35.95 17.34
CA HIS A 3 26.08 36.31 18.31
C HIS A 3 24.91 35.31 18.23
N LEU A 4 24.41 34.88 19.38
CA LEU A 4 23.19 34.11 19.59
C LEU A 4 21.97 35.05 19.67
N SER A 5 20.78 34.44 19.55
CA SER A 5 19.52 34.78 20.24
C SER A 5 18.45 35.57 19.43
N PRO A 6 17.14 35.55 19.83
CA PRO A 6 16.17 34.44 19.60
C PRO A 6 14.69 34.92 19.41
N HIS A 7 13.74 33.95 19.36
CA HIS A 7 12.32 34.01 19.78
C HIS A 7 11.30 34.97 19.12
N ARG A 8 10.18 34.39 18.63
CA ARG A 8 8.75 34.67 18.92
C ARG A 8 7.91 34.24 17.70
N GLY A 9 6.76 33.59 17.81
CA GLY A 9 5.96 33.18 18.96
C GLY A 9 4.80 32.31 18.46
N PHE A 10 4.33 31.43 19.34
CA PHE A 10 3.00 30.83 19.28
C PHE A 10 1.93 31.94 19.33
N SER A 11 0.85 31.79 18.57
CA SER A 11 -0.48 32.17 19.06
C SER A 11 -1.53 31.25 18.41
N PRO A 12 -2.20 30.38 19.18
CA PRO A 12 -3.55 29.95 18.89
C PRO A 12 -4.51 31.09 19.29
N GLU A 13 -5.81 30.89 19.05
CA GLU A 13 -6.91 31.78 19.47
C GLU A 13 -7.24 32.86 18.43
N ASP A 14 -8.23 32.55 17.59
CA ASP A 14 -9.20 33.57 17.20
C ASP A 14 -10.59 33.00 17.51
N GLU A 15 -11.18 33.53 18.58
CA GLU A 15 -12.50 33.23 19.08
C GLU A 15 -13.56 34.03 18.31
N THR A 16 -14.64 33.35 17.96
CA THR A 16 -16.04 33.84 17.98
C THR A 16 -16.41 35.28 17.59
N GLU A 17 -17.25 35.41 16.57
CA GLU A 17 -18.45 36.27 16.55
C GLU A 17 -19.47 35.63 15.58
N ALA A 18 -20.59 35.06 16.04
CA ALA A 18 -21.83 35.70 16.49
C ALA A 18 -22.75 36.18 15.34
N GLY A 19 -23.93 35.55 15.26
CA GLY A 19 -25.19 36.27 15.01
C GLY A 19 -25.78 36.21 13.60
N ARG A 20 -26.75 35.30 13.39
CA ARG A 20 -28.03 35.72 12.82
C ARG A 20 -29.20 34.88 13.33
N ASP A 21 -30.04 35.62 14.02
CA ASP A 21 -31.32 35.33 14.62
C ASP A 21 -32.42 35.13 13.57
N GLY A 22 -33.44 34.35 13.92
CA GLY A 22 -34.56 33.99 13.05
C GLY A 22 -35.52 32.95 13.63
N LYS A 23 -36.17 33.28 14.77
CA LYS A 23 -37.65 33.38 14.90
C LYS A 23 -38.49 32.16 14.45
N ASP A 24 -39.44 31.55 15.17
CA ASP A 24 -40.10 31.71 16.48
C ASP A 24 -41.18 30.58 16.57
N ASN A 25 -41.69 30.30 17.79
CA ASN A 25 -43.05 29.83 18.14
C ASN A 25 -43.41 28.32 18.28
N GLY A 26 -43.01 27.72 19.42
CA GLY A 26 -43.82 27.02 20.46
C GLY A 26 -44.88 25.93 20.14
N PRO A 27 -45.59 25.38 21.16
CA PRO A 27 -45.22 25.18 22.58
C PRO A 27 -45.65 23.79 23.16
N LEU A 28 -45.40 23.59 24.46
CA LEU A 28 -46.07 22.69 25.43
C LEU A 28 -45.66 21.21 25.56
N LEU A 29 -44.97 20.95 26.68
CA LEU A 29 -45.40 20.06 27.77
C LEU A 29 -46.32 18.90 27.38
N HIS A 30 -45.86 17.65 27.49
CA HIS A 30 -46.63 16.59 28.17
C HIS A 30 -45.87 15.24 28.32
N TYR A 31 -46.05 14.62 29.50
CA TYR A 31 -45.82 13.22 29.93
C TYR A 31 -44.37 12.72 30.07
N ALA A 32 -43.78 12.64 31.27
CA ALA A 32 -44.10 11.77 32.41
C ALA A 32 -43.93 10.25 32.16
N ARG A 33 -42.88 9.71 32.81
CA ARG A 33 -42.74 8.37 33.43
C ARG A 33 -43.67 7.23 32.97
N LYS A 34 -43.08 6.14 32.51
CA LYS A 34 -43.58 4.76 32.70
C LYS A 34 -42.38 3.86 33.07
N LEU A 35 -42.26 3.43 34.33
CA LEU A 35 -42.79 2.16 34.90
C LEU A 35 -42.28 0.95 34.09
N LEU A 36 -41.16 0.30 34.49
CA LEU A 36 -41.06 -0.67 35.59
C LEU A 36 -42.20 -1.69 35.60
N ALA A 37 -42.04 -2.74 34.78
CA ALA A 37 -42.82 -3.97 34.87
C ALA A 37 -41.89 -5.13 34.47
N GLY A 38 -41.49 -5.94 35.45
CA GLY A 38 -40.48 -6.96 35.24
C GLY A 38 -40.44 -8.04 36.33
N ARG A 39 -41.60 -8.68 36.55
CA ARG A 39 -41.77 -10.06 37.03
C ARG A 39 -41.49 -10.34 38.52
N ILE A 40 -42.60 -10.51 39.25
CA ILE A 40 -42.73 -11.28 40.48
C ILE A 40 -43.04 -12.73 40.11
N LEU A 41 -42.31 -13.71 40.66
CA LEU A 41 -42.83 -14.94 41.30
C LEU A 41 -41.71 -15.95 41.62
N ILE A 42 -42.00 -16.78 42.62
CA ILE A 42 -41.22 -17.88 43.25
C ILE A 42 -40.36 -17.37 44.42
N GLY A 43 -40.57 -17.74 45.68
CA GLY A 43 -41.43 -18.77 46.27
C GLY A 43 -41.31 -18.65 47.79
N ALA A 44 -42.37 -19.02 48.50
CA ALA A 44 -42.49 -18.89 49.94
C ALA A 44 -41.67 -19.95 50.71
N LEU A 45 -41.39 -19.59 51.97
CA LEU A 45 -41.38 -20.45 53.16
C LEU A 45 -40.10 -21.24 53.49
N LEU A 46 -39.38 -20.76 54.50
CA LEU A 46 -39.04 -21.56 55.69
C LEU A 46 -38.60 -20.64 56.83
N ALA A 47 -39.36 -20.69 57.92
CA ALA A 47 -39.07 -20.07 59.20
C ALA A 47 -38.01 -20.90 59.96
N GLY A 48 -37.13 -20.25 60.70
CA GLY A 48 -36.29 -20.94 61.68
C GLY A 48 -35.15 -20.12 62.26
N ALA A 49 -35.25 -19.88 63.56
CA ALA A 49 -34.17 -19.62 64.52
C ALA A 49 -33.51 -18.22 64.57
N LEU A 50 -33.90 -17.54 65.65
CA LEU A 50 -33.26 -16.44 66.34
C LEU A 50 -31.94 -16.89 67.01
N LEU A 51 -30.99 -15.96 67.15
CA LEU A 51 -29.87 -15.86 68.11
C LEU A 51 -28.41 -16.05 67.62
N THR A 52 -27.60 -15.07 68.08
CA THR A 52 -26.14 -15.00 68.25
C THR A 52 -25.26 -14.68 67.03
N GLY A 53 -25.06 -13.37 66.85
CA GLY A 53 -23.75 -12.73 66.99
C GLY A 53 -22.53 -13.41 66.35
N THR A 54 -22.23 -13.04 65.11
CA THR A 54 -20.89 -12.61 64.67
C THR A 54 -21.07 -11.85 63.37
N THR A 55 -20.87 -10.53 63.41
CA THR A 55 -20.77 -9.69 62.22
C THR A 55 -19.50 -10.08 61.46
N VAL A 56 -19.62 -11.05 60.54
CA VAL A 56 -18.61 -11.24 59.50
C VAL A 56 -18.73 -10.03 58.59
N ILE A 57 -17.89 -9.02 58.85
CA ILE A 57 -17.61 -7.92 57.92
C ILE A 57 -16.95 -8.58 56.72
N GLY A 58 -17.77 -9.10 55.80
CA GLY A 58 -17.33 -9.56 54.52
C GLY A 58 -16.70 -8.38 53.81
N ALA A 59 -15.37 -8.38 53.71
CA ALA A 59 -14.64 -7.46 52.86
C ALA A 59 -15.18 -7.66 51.44
N ARG A 60 -16.12 -6.81 51.03
CA ARG A 60 -16.54 -6.70 49.64
C ARG A 60 -15.33 -6.14 48.92
N THR A 61 -14.49 -7.01 48.36
CA THR A 61 -13.52 -6.60 47.36
C THR A 61 -14.32 -6.08 46.19
N SER A 62 -14.60 -4.78 46.19
CA SER A 62 -15.17 -4.08 45.05
C SER A 62 -14.16 -4.16 43.92
N VAL A 63 -14.27 -5.21 43.11
CA VAL A 63 -13.63 -5.29 41.81
C VAL A 63 -14.22 -4.18 40.96
N ALA A 64 -13.49 -3.07 40.85
CA ALA A 64 -13.83 -1.97 39.97
C ALA A 64 -13.82 -2.48 38.52
N GLN A 65 -14.98 -2.82 37.99
CA GLN A 65 -15.13 -3.08 36.56
C GLN A 65 -15.02 -1.74 35.85
N SER A 66 -13.92 -1.52 35.13
CA SER A 66 -13.78 -0.35 34.28
C SER A 66 -14.72 -0.49 33.09
N PRO A 67 -15.74 0.38 32.92
CA PRO A 67 -16.62 0.29 31.77
C PRO A 67 -15.83 0.63 30.49
N GLN A 68 -15.65 -0.34 29.61
CA GLN A 68 -15.07 -0.11 28.29
C GLN A 68 -16.16 0.23 27.27
N SER A 69 -15.99 1.34 26.57
CA SER A 69 -16.74 1.69 25.36
C SER A 69 -15.84 1.52 24.14
N LYS A 70 -16.33 0.83 23.11
CA LYS A 70 -15.60 0.59 21.85
C LYS A 70 -16.42 1.16 20.70
N ARG A 71 -15.75 1.76 19.71
CA ARG A 71 -16.35 2.20 18.45
C ARG A 71 -15.56 1.62 17.29
N THR A 72 -16.27 1.13 16.27
CA THR A 72 -15.66 0.59 15.05
C THR A 72 -15.60 1.68 13.99
N MET A 73 -14.40 1.91 13.44
CA MET A 73 -14.16 2.78 12.28
C MET A 73 -13.91 1.91 11.05
N ARG A 74 -14.45 2.33 9.89
CA ARG A 74 -14.14 1.71 8.60
C ARG A 74 -13.20 2.63 7.81
N VAL A 75 -12.10 2.07 7.34
CA VAL A 75 -11.14 2.73 6.43
C VAL A 75 -11.10 1.92 5.15
N GLN A 76 -11.21 2.59 4.02
CA GLN A 76 -11.12 1.96 2.70
C GLN A 76 -9.91 2.51 1.95
N VAL A 77 -9.07 1.62 1.46
CA VAL A 77 -7.89 1.95 0.63
C VAL A 77 -8.19 1.49 -0.78
N GLN A 78 -7.99 2.37 -1.76
CA GLN A 78 -8.20 2.04 -3.17
C GLN A 78 -6.93 1.40 -3.78
N PRO A 79 -7.09 0.52 -4.78
CA PRO A 79 -5.96 -0.02 -5.51
C PRO A 79 -5.29 1.06 -6.38
N GLY A 80 -3.97 1.05 -6.43
CA GLY A 80 -3.14 1.91 -7.26
C GLY A 80 -1.91 1.15 -7.76
N THR A 81 -1.45 1.52 -8.96
CA THR A 81 -0.26 0.96 -9.59
C THR A 81 0.44 2.05 -10.40
N SER A 82 1.74 2.22 -10.23
CA SER A 82 2.61 3.07 -11.05
C SER A 82 3.89 2.34 -11.40
N LEU A 83 4.33 2.47 -12.66
CA LEU A 83 5.57 1.92 -13.18
C LEU A 83 6.30 3.05 -13.91
N GLU A 84 7.55 3.30 -13.53
CA GLU A 84 8.40 4.31 -14.16
C GLU A 84 9.74 3.66 -14.51
N VAL A 85 10.18 3.81 -15.76
CA VAL A 85 11.47 3.27 -16.24
C VAL A 85 12.43 4.43 -16.49
N SER A 86 13.68 4.26 -16.11
CA SER A 86 14.72 5.27 -16.24
C SER A 86 16.04 4.66 -16.69
N GLY A 87 16.86 5.42 -17.40
CA GLY A 87 18.15 4.99 -17.91
C GLY A 87 18.29 5.21 -19.42
N SER A 88 19.51 5.07 -19.92
CA SER A 88 19.83 5.20 -21.35
C SER A 88 20.96 4.23 -21.67
N PRO A 89 20.68 2.92 -21.63
CA PRO A 89 21.67 1.88 -21.83
C PRO A 89 22.28 1.99 -23.23
N THR A 90 23.58 1.73 -23.32
CA THR A 90 24.31 1.66 -24.60
C THR A 90 25.07 0.34 -24.65
N ILE A 91 24.99 -0.36 -25.79
CA ILE A 91 25.74 -1.59 -26.06
C ILE A 91 26.57 -1.35 -27.32
N THR A 92 27.85 -1.70 -27.27
CA THR A 92 28.73 -1.68 -28.45
C THR A 92 29.00 -3.11 -28.88
N LEU A 93 28.55 -3.47 -30.09
CA LEU A 93 28.75 -4.79 -30.67
C LEU A 93 30.00 -4.75 -31.56
N SER A 94 31.09 -5.37 -31.10
CA SER A 94 32.38 -5.34 -31.81
C SER A 94 32.50 -6.41 -32.89
N SER A 95 31.77 -7.52 -32.73
CA SER A 95 31.83 -8.67 -33.63
C SER A 95 30.45 -9.24 -33.91
N VAL A 96 30.31 -9.89 -35.07
CA VAL A 96 29.10 -10.62 -35.45
C VAL A 96 29.04 -11.93 -34.67
N GLY A 97 27.88 -12.23 -34.09
CA GLY A 97 27.60 -13.46 -33.34
C GLY A 97 28.03 -13.43 -31.87
N GLU A 98 28.74 -12.39 -31.42
CA GLU A 98 29.07 -12.20 -30.02
C GLU A 98 27.94 -11.48 -29.28
N GLU A 99 27.61 -11.98 -28.09
CA GLU A 99 26.67 -11.32 -27.19
C GLU A 99 27.40 -10.29 -26.34
N GLU A 100 26.83 -9.09 -26.23
CA GLU A 100 27.35 -8.04 -25.36
C GLU A 100 26.25 -7.57 -24.41
N GLU A 101 26.62 -7.34 -23.16
CA GLU A 101 25.70 -6.97 -22.09
C GLU A 101 25.93 -5.52 -21.62
N THR A 102 24.86 -4.87 -21.16
CA THR A 102 24.97 -3.60 -20.44
C THR A 102 25.49 -3.81 -19.02
N SER A 103 25.98 -2.76 -18.38
CA SER A 103 26.12 -2.78 -16.93
C SER A 103 24.76 -2.99 -16.25
N SER A 104 24.76 -3.58 -15.07
CA SER A 104 23.54 -3.94 -14.32
C SER A 104 22.72 -2.72 -13.86
N ASP A 105 23.32 -1.52 -13.89
CA ASP A 105 22.74 -0.24 -13.48
C ASP A 105 22.44 0.71 -14.66
N ALA A 106 22.62 0.25 -15.91
CA ALA A 106 22.40 1.06 -17.10
C ALA A 106 20.94 1.50 -17.29
N ALA A 107 20.00 0.70 -16.76
CA ALA A 107 18.58 1.01 -16.69
C ALA A 107 17.97 0.46 -15.40
N THR A 108 16.94 1.13 -14.92
CA THR A 108 16.19 0.74 -13.72
C THR A 108 14.71 1.05 -13.88
N TYR A 109 13.89 0.47 -13.01
CA TYR A 109 12.50 0.89 -12.85
C TYR A 109 12.12 1.12 -11.39
N GLY A 110 11.10 1.96 -11.20
CA GLY A 110 10.37 2.11 -9.95
C GLY A 110 8.96 1.55 -10.10
N LEU A 111 8.48 0.90 -9.05
CA LEU A 111 7.17 0.27 -9.01
C LEU A 111 6.52 0.49 -7.64
N VAL A 112 5.33 1.10 -7.68
CA VAL A 112 4.44 1.17 -6.52
C VAL A 112 3.15 0.47 -6.89
N THR A 113 2.80 -0.58 -6.15
CA THR A 113 1.51 -1.26 -6.29
C THR A 113 1.04 -1.81 -4.96
N ASN A 114 -0.26 -1.65 -4.68
CA ASN A 114 -0.91 -2.18 -3.48
C ASN A 114 -2.01 -3.20 -3.83
N THR A 115 -1.99 -3.73 -5.06
CA THR A 115 -3.04 -4.63 -5.53
C THR A 115 -2.91 -6.02 -4.89
N GLY A 116 -3.95 -6.52 -4.25
CA GLY A 116 -3.92 -7.88 -3.68
C GLY A 116 -3.89 -9.01 -4.73
N ALA A 117 -4.17 -8.71 -6.00
CA ALA A 117 -4.16 -9.65 -7.11
C ALA A 117 -2.82 -9.63 -7.86
N PRO A 118 -2.35 -10.77 -8.39
CA PRO A 118 -1.08 -10.85 -9.11
C PRO A 118 -1.12 -10.03 -10.41
N LYS A 119 0.02 -9.41 -10.69
CA LYS A 119 0.32 -8.61 -11.87
C LYS A 119 1.62 -9.10 -12.48
N GLU A 120 1.83 -8.69 -13.72
CA GLU A 120 3.03 -8.99 -14.48
C GLU A 120 3.51 -7.72 -15.19
N ILE A 121 4.83 -7.61 -15.37
CA ILE A 121 5.45 -6.63 -16.24
C ILE A 121 5.72 -7.33 -17.57
N ARG A 122 5.26 -6.71 -18.65
CA ARG A 122 5.50 -7.11 -20.03
C ARG A 122 6.42 -6.12 -20.72
N ALA A 123 7.26 -6.62 -21.62
CA ALA A 123 8.16 -5.81 -22.43
C ALA A 123 7.92 -6.07 -23.93
N SER A 124 8.03 -5.03 -24.73
CA SER A 124 7.99 -5.11 -26.20
C SER A 124 8.93 -4.07 -26.82
N LEU A 125 9.30 -4.29 -28.07
CA LEU A 125 10.07 -3.36 -28.89
C LEU A 125 9.16 -2.64 -29.88
N ASP A 126 9.40 -1.36 -30.12
CA ASP A 126 8.70 -0.65 -31.20
C ASP A 126 9.09 -1.21 -32.57
N GLN A 127 10.39 -1.53 -32.72
CA GLN A 127 10.97 -2.11 -33.92
C GLN A 127 12.24 -2.89 -33.57
N LEU A 128 12.53 -3.94 -34.34
CA LEU A 128 13.80 -4.67 -34.27
C LEU A 128 14.45 -4.64 -35.65
N PRO A 129 15.58 -3.94 -35.83
CA PRO A 129 16.30 -3.91 -37.08
C PRO A 129 16.72 -5.31 -37.54
N PRO A 130 16.70 -5.59 -38.85
CA PRO A 130 17.10 -6.89 -39.36
C PRO A 130 18.55 -7.18 -38.97
N GLY A 131 18.77 -8.42 -38.53
CA GLY A 131 20.07 -8.90 -38.13
C GLY A 131 20.49 -8.52 -36.71
N LEU A 132 19.65 -7.85 -35.92
CA LEU A 132 19.87 -7.65 -34.48
C LEU A 132 18.95 -8.55 -33.65
N SER A 133 19.44 -8.99 -32.50
CA SER A 133 18.63 -9.54 -31.42
C SER A 133 18.85 -8.74 -30.14
N LEU A 134 17.80 -8.64 -29.32
CA LEU A 134 17.86 -8.00 -28.01
C LEU A 134 17.14 -8.88 -27.00
N GLN A 135 17.78 -9.07 -25.85
CA GLN A 135 17.21 -9.72 -24.67
C GLN A 135 17.24 -8.72 -23.51
N ALA A 136 16.28 -8.83 -22.60
CA ALA A 136 16.27 -8.09 -21.36
C ALA A 136 16.18 -9.05 -20.17
N ASN A 137 16.83 -8.68 -19.06
CA ASN A 137 16.67 -9.32 -17.77
C ASN A 137 16.20 -8.24 -16.78
N VAL A 138 14.96 -8.37 -16.34
CA VAL A 138 14.31 -7.42 -15.43
C VAL A 138 14.25 -8.05 -14.05
N SER A 139 14.90 -7.44 -13.07
CA SER A 139 14.87 -7.97 -11.70
C SER A 139 13.48 -7.81 -11.08
N ALA A 140 13.10 -8.75 -10.23
CA ALA A 140 11.83 -8.70 -9.52
C ALA A 140 11.89 -7.66 -8.37
N PRO A 141 10.77 -6.98 -8.05
CA PRO A 141 10.68 -6.10 -6.87
C PRO A 141 10.61 -6.94 -5.58
N GLU A 142 11.20 -6.47 -4.48
CA GLU A 142 11.37 -7.27 -3.25
C GLU A 142 10.71 -6.67 -2.00
N SER A 143 10.43 -5.37 -1.98
CA SER A 143 10.23 -4.63 -0.72
C SER A 143 8.90 -4.90 0.03
N LYS A 144 7.84 -5.35 -0.65
CA LYS A 144 6.48 -5.44 -0.05
C LYS A 144 5.66 -6.68 -0.42
N GLY A 145 6.20 -7.62 -1.18
CA GLY A 145 5.51 -8.82 -1.64
C GLY A 145 6.43 -10.02 -1.66
N LYS A 146 5.89 -11.20 -1.34
CA LYS A 146 6.53 -12.47 -1.69
C LYS A 146 5.89 -12.97 -2.98
N GLY A 147 6.70 -13.50 -3.89
CA GLY A 147 6.22 -14.19 -5.08
C GLY A 147 6.48 -13.48 -6.40
N ALA A 148 6.97 -12.23 -6.42
CA ALA A 148 7.39 -11.65 -7.68
C ALA A 148 8.63 -12.38 -8.20
N GLU A 149 8.60 -12.81 -9.46
CA GLU A 149 9.65 -13.61 -10.06
C GLU A 149 10.08 -12.99 -11.39
N SER A 150 11.40 -12.91 -11.59
CA SER A 150 11.96 -12.52 -12.88
C SER A 150 11.89 -13.70 -13.84
N SER A 151 11.53 -13.44 -15.09
CA SER A 151 11.62 -14.43 -16.17
C SER A 151 13.08 -14.67 -16.62
N GLY A 152 14.04 -13.93 -16.07
CA GLY A 152 15.44 -13.97 -16.47
C GLY A 152 15.67 -13.34 -17.85
N TRP A 153 16.73 -13.79 -18.53
CA TRP A 153 17.04 -13.33 -19.89
C TRP A 153 15.93 -13.71 -20.87
N THR A 154 15.19 -12.70 -21.34
CA THR A 154 14.03 -12.88 -22.19
C THR A 154 14.23 -12.14 -23.50
N SER A 155 14.05 -12.84 -24.62
CA SER A 155 14.11 -12.26 -25.96
C SER A 155 12.97 -11.26 -26.18
N LEU A 156 13.34 -10.07 -26.62
CA LEU A 156 12.39 -9.02 -26.95
C LEU A 156 12.03 -9.07 -28.44
N SER A 157 10.78 -8.73 -28.72
CA SER A 157 10.23 -8.63 -30.07
C SER A 157 9.19 -7.50 -30.09
N THR A 158 8.57 -7.27 -31.25
CA THR A 158 7.43 -6.34 -31.33
C THR A 158 6.19 -6.84 -30.60
N GLY A 159 6.11 -8.14 -30.31
CA GLY A 159 5.09 -8.70 -29.43
C GLY A 159 5.46 -8.55 -27.95
N GLU A 160 4.45 -8.36 -27.10
CA GLU A 160 4.63 -8.32 -25.65
C GLU A 160 5.06 -9.69 -25.10
N THR A 161 6.11 -9.69 -24.31
CA THR A 161 6.58 -10.86 -23.56
C THR A 161 6.59 -10.56 -22.07
N VAL A 162 6.33 -11.57 -21.23
CA VAL A 162 6.41 -11.42 -19.77
C VAL A 162 7.87 -11.39 -19.34
N VAL A 163 8.23 -10.45 -18.47
CA VAL A 163 9.60 -10.30 -17.94
C VAL A 163 9.67 -10.35 -16.41
N VAL A 164 8.56 -10.02 -15.74
CA VAL A 164 8.38 -10.22 -14.30
C VAL A 164 6.94 -10.66 -14.07
N GLN A 165 6.72 -11.64 -13.21
CA GLN A 165 5.40 -12.19 -12.89
C GLN A 165 5.08 -12.09 -11.40
N ASP A 166 3.83 -12.39 -11.04
CA ASP A 166 3.34 -12.56 -9.66
C ASP A 166 3.58 -11.38 -8.71
N ILE A 167 3.58 -10.17 -9.26
CA ILE A 167 3.69 -8.92 -8.52
C ILE A 167 2.34 -8.62 -7.85
N GLN A 168 2.29 -8.67 -6.52
CA GLN A 168 1.10 -8.25 -5.78
C GLN A 168 1.30 -6.85 -5.19
N LYS A 169 2.32 -6.73 -4.32
CA LYS A 169 2.63 -5.49 -3.61
C LYS A 169 4.10 -5.15 -3.78
N ALA A 170 4.38 -3.91 -4.12
CA ALA A 170 5.73 -3.39 -4.27
C ALA A 170 5.74 -1.89 -3.96
N ASP A 171 6.87 -1.42 -3.45
CA ASP A 171 7.21 -0.02 -3.24
C ASP A 171 8.74 0.08 -3.40
N ASP A 172 9.18 -0.26 -4.61
CA ASP A 172 10.58 -0.47 -4.96
C ASP A 172 11.00 0.59 -5.97
N GLY A 173 12.17 1.20 -5.75
CA GLY A 173 12.79 2.14 -6.68
C GLY A 173 14.17 1.63 -7.09
N GLY A 174 14.59 1.94 -8.32
CA GLY A 174 15.93 1.60 -8.80
C GLY A 174 16.12 0.09 -9.04
N VAL A 175 15.06 -0.66 -9.30
CA VAL A 175 15.15 -2.10 -9.57
C VAL A 175 15.82 -2.30 -10.94
N PRO A 176 16.91 -3.10 -11.03
CA PRO A 176 17.77 -3.10 -12.22
C PRO A 176 17.14 -3.81 -13.42
N ILE A 177 17.47 -3.28 -14.60
CA ILE A 177 17.19 -3.86 -15.92
C ILE A 177 18.52 -3.98 -16.66
N ALA A 178 18.88 -5.21 -17.03
CA ALA A 178 20.04 -5.48 -17.87
C ALA A 178 19.59 -5.84 -19.30
N TYR A 179 20.39 -5.48 -20.29
CA TYR A 179 20.15 -5.82 -21.68
C TYR A 179 21.33 -6.58 -22.26
N LYS A 180 21.02 -7.48 -23.19
CA LYS A 180 22.01 -8.23 -23.97
C LYS A 180 21.64 -8.17 -25.45
N ALA A 181 22.59 -7.88 -26.31
CA ALA A 181 22.36 -7.81 -27.75
C ALA A 181 23.37 -8.65 -28.53
N THR A 182 22.96 -9.07 -29.72
CA THR A 182 23.81 -9.76 -30.70
C THR A 182 23.54 -9.18 -32.08
N ALA A 183 24.59 -9.07 -32.90
CA ALA A 183 24.47 -8.75 -34.32
C ALA A 183 24.77 -9.97 -35.17
N THR A 184 24.05 -10.13 -36.28
CA THR A 184 24.35 -11.07 -37.36
C THR A 184 24.92 -10.32 -38.56
N ALA A 185 25.38 -11.03 -39.59
CA ALA A 185 25.84 -10.42 -40.84
C ALA A 185 24.77 -9.57 -41.57
N GLY A 186 23.49 -9.71 -41.21
CA GLY A 186 22.40 -8.89 -41.74
C GLY A 186 22.31 -7.48 -41.14
N ALA A 187 23.02 -7.21 -40.03
CA ALA A 187 23.07 -5.88 -39.42
C ALA A 187 24.16 -5.03 -40.06
N ALA A 188 23.81 -3.82 -40.50
CA ALA A 188 24.77 -2.87 -41.03
C ALA A 188 25.53 -2.17 -39.87
N PRO A 189 26.84 -1.89 -40.00
CA PRO A 189 27.59 -1.14 -39.00
C PRO A 189 27.09 0.31 -38.91
N LYS A 190 26.30 0.62 -37.87
CA LYS A 190 25.81 1.96 -37.54
C LYS A 190 25.24 1.99 -36.12
N THR A 191 24.91 3.18 -35.64
CA THR A 191 24.14 3.35 -34.40
C THR A 191 22.66 3.04 -34.66
N TYR A 192 22.07 2.24 -33.77
CA TYR A 192 20.64 1.95 -33.75
C TYR A 192 20.02 2.54 -32.49
N SER A 193 18.81 3.08 -32.60
CA SER A 193 18.02 3.53 -31.46
C SER A 193 16.81 2.61 -31.33
N LEU A 194 16.76 1.86 -30.24
CA LEU A 194 15.66 0.94 -29.93
C LEU A 194 14.87 1.51 -28.75
N THR A 195 13.54 1.46 -28.85
CA THR A 195 12.63 1.80 -27.76
C THR A 195 12.03 0.51 -27.23
N VAL A 196 12.21 0.26 -25.94
CA VAL A 196 11.56 -0.84 -25.22
C VAL A 196 10.42 -0.26 -24.40
N THR A 197 9.21 -0.75 -24.63
CA THR A 197 8.02 -0.37 -23.87
C THR A 197 7.77 -1.39 -22.77
N TYR A 198 7.57 -0.89 -21.54
CA TYR A 198 7.22 -1.72 -20.38
C TYR A 198 5.81 -1.41 -19.91
N THR A 199 4.99 -2.45 -19.75
CA THR A 199 3.60 -2.34 -19.31
C THR A 199 3.38 -3.22 -18.09
N ILE A 200 2.69 -2.71 -17.07
CA ILE A 200 2.20 -3.53 -15.96
C ILE A 200 0.72 -3.85 -16.13
N THR A 201 0.38 -5.13 -16.17
CA THR A 201 -0.99 -5.61 -16.37
C THR A 201 -1.36 -6.67 -15.33
N ARG A 202 -2.61 -7.14 -15.33
CA ARG A 202 -3.00 -8.31 -14.53
C ARG A 202 -2.39 -9.56 -15.16
N SER A 203 -1.90 -10.47 -14.32
CA SER A 203 -1.48 -11.80 -14.79
C SER A 203 -2.65 -12.52 -15.47
N GLN A 204 -2.37 -13.23 -16.56
CA GLN A 204 -3.34 -14.09 -17.26
C GLN A 204 -3.62 -15.37 -16.49
#